data_AF-A0A0D2PR49-F1
#
_entry.id   AF-A0A0D2PR49-F1
#
_cell.length_a   1.000
_cell.length_b   1.000
_cell.length_c   1.000
_cell.angle_alpha   90.00
_cell.angle_beta   90.00
_cell.angle_gamma   90.00
#
_symmetry.space_group_name_H-M   'P 1'
#
loop_
_entity.id
_entity.type
_entity.pdbx_description
1 polymer ?
#
loop_
_entity_poly.entity_id
_entity_poly.type
_entity_poly.pdbx_seq_one_letter_code
_entity_poly.pdbx_strand_id
1 'polypeptide(L)' 'MPPLSMMSKMVFTSLLRVLETRYNLQTSRNISFSEMLGIFLYILGTAAKVSQCRERFQRSGSTISRYFAIVLEKVLRIF' A
#
# COMPACT_ATOMS: atom_id res chain seq x y z
N MET A 1 -7.95 -9.48 4.23
CA MET A 1 -6.84 -9.28 5.20
C MET A 1 -5.54 -9.61 4.48
N PRO A 2 -4.56 -8.67 4.35
CA PRO A 2 -3.41 -8.85 3.46
C PRO A 2 -2.37 -9.81 4.06
N PRO A 3 -1.50 -10.44 3.25
CA PRO A 3 -0.54 -11.43 3.71
C PRO A 3 0.58 -10.73 4.49
N LEU A 4 0.65 -11.06 5.77
CA LEU A 4 1.75 -10.70 6.68
C LEU A 4 3.06 -11.45 6.37
N SER A 5 3.21 -12.06 5.18
CA SER A 5 4.27 -13.04 4.92
C SER A 5 5.61 -12.46 4.46
N MET A 6 5.68 -11.16 4.10
CA MET A 6 6.94 -10.49 3.75
C MET A 6 7.43 -9.53 4.83
N MET A 7 6.51 -8.98 5.65
CA MET A 7 6.83 -7.97 6.66
C MET A 7 6.05 -8.24 7.94
N SER A 8 6.72 -8.10 9.09
CA SER A 8 6.04 -8.24 10.38
C SER A 8 4.96 -7.16 10.53
N LYS A 9 3.85 -7.51 11.18
CA LYS A 9 2.75 -6.58 11.46
C LYS A 9 3.25 -5.29 12.11
N MET A 10 4.26 -5.40 12.97
CA MET A 10 4.88 -4.27 13.66
C MET A 10 5.58 -3.31 12.70
N VAL A 11 6.38 -3.83 11.75
CA VAL A 11 7.06 -3.00 10.73
C VAL A 11 6.04 -2.31 9.83
N PHE A 12 4.99 -3.03 9.43
CA PHE A 12 3.90 -2.46 8.63
C PHE A 12 3.18 -1.31 9.35
N THR A 13 2.81 -1.50 10.63
CA THR A 13 2.16 -0.47 11.43
C THR A 13 3.08 0.73 11.69
N SER A 14 4.37 0.49 11.91
CA SER A 14 5.36 1.57 12.08
C SER A 14 5.52 2.38 10.79
N LEU A 15 5.60 1.73 9.63
CA LEU A 15 5.69 2.43 8.33
C LEU A 15 4.44 3.25 8.05
N LEU A 16 3.24 2.69 8.31
CA LEU A 16 1.99 3.44 8.23
C LEU A 16 2.03 4.70 9.09
N ARG A 17 2.44 4.58 10.36
CA ARG A 17 2.50 5.70 11.30
C ARG A 17 3.48 6.78 10.83
N VAL A 18 4.66 6.40 10.35
CA VAL A 18 5.65 7.37 9.81
C VAL A 18 5.06 8.13 8.63
N LEU A 19 4.45 7.40 7.69
CA LEU A 19 3.81 7.97 6.50
C LEU A 19 2.67 8.94 6.86
N GLU A 20 1.80 8.56 7.81
CA GLU A 20 0.70 9.41 8.29
C GLU A 20 1.20 10.67 9.02
N THR A 21 2.13 10.51 9.96
CA THR A 21 2.55 11.59 10.87
C THR A 21 3.55 12.57 10.28
N ARG A 22 4.47 12.11 9.42
CA ARG A 22 5.57 12.92 8.89
C ARG A 22 5.31 13.47 7.49
N TYR A 23 4.44 12.83 6.71
CA TYR A 23 4.20 13.18 5.31
C TYR A 23 2.75 13.62 5.04
N ASN A 24 2.01 13.95 6.11
CA ASN A 24 0.66 14.50 6.12
C ASN A 24 -0.32 13.71 5.23
N LEU A 25 -0.23 12.38 5.32
CA LEU A 25 -1.06 11.45 4.56
C LEU A 25 -2.44 11.36 5.21
N GLN A 26 -3.28 12.34 4.91
CA GLN A 26 -4.67 12.30 5.34
C GLN A 26 -5.46 11.33 4.46
N THR A 27 -5.97 10.28 5.09
CA THR A 27 -6.96 9.38 4.50
C THR A 27 -8.18 10.18 4.08
N SER A 28 -8.36 10.39 2.78
CA SER A 28 -9.62 10.91 2.25
C SER A 28 -10.70 9.86 2.47
N ARG A 29 -11.52 10.09 3.52
CA ARG A 29 -12.86 9.60 3.92
C ARG A 29 -13.43 8.24 3.48
N ASN A 30 -12.81 7.46 2.61
CA ASN A 30 -13.33 6.15 2.18
C ASN A 30 -12.24 5.18 1.68
N ILE A 31 -10.95 5.56 1.69
CA ILE A 31 -9.89 4.65 1.26
C ILE A 31 -8.96 4.35 2.43
N SER A 32 -8.89 3.08 2.82
CA SER A 32 -7.97 2.64 3.86
C SER A 32 -6.54 2.71 3.32
N PHE A 33 -5.74 3.63 3.84
CA PHE A 33 -4.33 3.78 3.47
C PHE A 33 -3.53 2.50 3.73
N SER A 34 -3.95 1.72 4.74
CA SER A 34 -3.48 0.36 5.01
C SER A 34 -3.62 -0.57 3.80
N GLU A 35 -4.72 -0.50 3.06
CA GLU A 35 -4.89 -1.29 1.84
C GLU A 35 -3.99 -0.80 0.71
N MET A 36 -3.85 0.51 0.52
CA MET A 36 -2.92 1.05 -0.48
C MET A 36 -1.48 0.58 -0.21
N LEU A 37 -1.03 0.72 1.04
CA LEU A 37 0.30 0.27 1.44
C LEU A 37 0.44 -1.25 1.31
N GLY A 38 -0.62 -2.00 1.64
CA GLY A 38 -0.68 -3.45 1.44
C GLY A 38 -0.50 -3.85 -0.02
N ILE A 39 -1.15 -3.16 -0.96
CA ILE A 39 -0.98 -3.37 -2.41
C ILE A 39 0.44 -3.05 -2.85
N PHE A 40 0.98 -1.90 -2.43
CA PHE A 40 2.33 -1.47 -2.77
C PHE A 40 3.38 -2.50 -2.34
N LEU A 41 3.35 -2.90 -1.07
CA LEU A 41 4.29 -3.88 -0.52
C LEU A 41 4.09 -5.27 -1.12
N TYR A 42 2.85 -5.66 -1.44
CA TYR A 42 2.59 -6.93 -2.11
C TYR A 42 3.22 -6.97 -3.50
N ILE A 43 3.04 -5.92 -4.30
CA ILE A 43 3.64 -5.83 -5.64
C ILE A 43 5.17 -5.87 -5.56
N LEU A 44 5.78 -5.07 -4.68
CA LEU A 44 7.24 -5.04 -4.53
C LEU A 44 7.81 -6.34 -3.97
N GLY A 45 7.18 -6.91 -2.94
CA GLY A 45 7.69 -8.12 -2.29
C GLY A 45 7.54 -9.40 -3.11
N THR A 46 6.64 -9.41 -4.10
CA THR A 46 6.33 -10.64 -4.88
C THR A 46 6.47 -10.48 -6.39
N ALA A 47 6.83 -9.28 -6.88
CA ALA A 47 6.77 -8.92 -8.30
C ALA A 47 5.40 -9.24 -8.94
N ALA A 48 4.32 -9.10 -8.17
CA ALA A 48 2.98 -9.48 -8.62
C ALA A 48 2.49 -8.63 -9.79
N LYS A 49 1.88 -9.30 -10.78
CA LYS A 49 1.15 -8.65 -11.87
C LYS A 49 -0.14 -8.02 -11.35
N VAL A 50 -0.67 -7.02 -12.07
CA VAL A 50 -1.94 -6.35 -11.73
C VAL A 50 -3.08 -7.36 -11.64
N SER A 51 -3.14 -8.39 -12.48
CA SER A 51 -4.17 -9.45 -12.40
C SER A 51 -4.19 -10.18 -11.05
N GLN A 52 -3.01 -10.55 -10.54
CA GLN A 52 -2.85 -11.20 -9.23
C GLN A 52 -3.30 -10.28 -8.09
N CYS A 53 -3.03 -8.98 -8.22
CA CYS A 53 -3.48 -7.98 -7.24
C CYS A 53 -5.00 -7.78 -7.29
N ARG A 54 -5.60 -7.79 -8.48
CA ARG A 54 -7.06 -7.67 -8.64
C ARG A 54 -7.79 -8.78 -7.92
N GLU A 55 -7.36 -10.03 -8.13
CA GLU A 55 -7.93 -11.22 -7.48
C GLU A 55 -7.75 -11.15 -5.95
N ARG A 56 -6.55 -10.78 -5.50
CA ARG A 56 -6.23 -10.76 -4.08
C ARG A 56 -6.97 -9.67 -3.28
N PHE A 57 -7.01 -8.46 -3.82
CA PHE A 57 -7.56 -7.29 -3.12
C PHE A 57 -9.01 -7.00 -3.52
N GLN A 58 -9.55 -7.73 -4.51
CA GLN A 58 -10.89 -7.53 -5.05
C GLN A 58 -11.11 -6.07 -5.49
N ARG A 59 -10.14 -5.55 -6.24
CA ARG A 59 -10.17 -4.19 -6.81
C ARG A 59 -9.96 -4.22 -8.31
N SER A 60 -10.42 -3.17 -8.97
CA SER A 60 -10.14 -2.96 -10.40
C SER A 60 -8.65 -2.75 -10.64
N GLY A 61 -8.16 -3.10 -11.83
CA GLY A 61 -6.75 -2.85 -12.19
C GLY A 61 -6.37 -1.37 -12.15
N SER A 62 -7.32 -0.49 -12.50
CA SER A 62 -7.16 0.97 -12.37
C SER A 62 -6.97 1.39 -10.91
N THR A 63 -7.74 0.82 -9.99
CA THR A 63 -7.59 1.07 -8.54
C THR A 63 -6.24 0.57 -8.03
N ILE A 64 -5.83 -0.65 -8.41
CA ILE A 64 -4.51 -1.20 -8.05
C ILE A 64 -3.39 -0.26 -8.50
N SER A 65 -3.40 0.14 -9.78
CA SER A 65 -2.35 1.00 -10.35
C SER A 65 -2.32 2.38 -9.70
N ARG A 66 -3.51 2.96 -9.45
CA ARG A 66 -3.64 4.25 -8.74
C ARG A 66 -3.09 4.17 -7.32
N TYR A 67 -3.44 3.13 -6.56
CA TYR A 67 -2.99 2.98 -5.18
C TYR A 67 -1.48 2.78 -5.10
N PHE A 68 -0.91 1.98 -6.02
CA PHE A 68 0.53 1.83 -6.13
C PHE A 68 1.23 3.17 -6.39
N ALA A 69 0.76 3.95 -7.37
CA ALA A 69 1.35 5.24 -7.72
C ALA A 69 1.29 6.24 -6.55
N ILE A 70 0.17 6.32 -5.83
CA ILE A 70 0.00 7.20 -4.67
C ILE A 70 1.03 6.86 -3.58
N VAL A 71 1.19 5.58 -3.25
CA VAL A 71 2.15 5.17 -2.20
C VAL A 71 3.58 5.39 -2.66
N LEU A 72 3.91 5.09 -3.93
CA LEU A 72 5.23 5.33 -4.49
C LEU A 72 5.63 6.82 -4.40
N GLU A 73 4.75 7.73 -4.82
CA GLU A 73 5.00 9.17 -4.75
C GLU A 73 5.31 9.63 -3.32
N LYS A 74 4.63 9.04 -2.33
CA LYS A 74 4.81 9.41 -0.92
C LYS A 74 6.09 8.83 -0.32
N VAL A 75 6.40 7.58 -0.65
CA VAL A 75 7.66 6.94 -0.24
C VAL A 75 8.86 7.65 -0.85
N LEU A 76 8.77 8.12 -2.10
CA LEU A 76 9.84 8.90 -2.74
C LEU A 76 10.09 10.25 -2.05
N ARG A 77 9.13 10.82 -1.32
CA ARG A 77 9.34 12.04 -0.51
C ARG A 77 10.06 11.77 0.81
N ILE A 78 10.26 10.51 1.20
CA ILE A 78 11.02 10.13 2.40
C ILE A 78 12.53 10.33 2.17
N PHE A 79 12.98 10.07 0.95
CA PHE A 79 14.36 10.24 0.51
C PHE A 79 14.57 11.66 -0.03
#